data_AF-A0A956J7Q0-F1
#
_entry.id   AF-A0A956J7Q0-F1
#
_cell.length_a   1.000
_cell.length_b   1.000
_cell.length_c   1.000
_cell.angle_alpha   90.00
_cell.angle_beta   90.00
_cell.angle_gamma   90.00
#
_symmetry.space_group_name_H-M   'P 1'
#
loop_
_entity.id
_entity.type
_entity.pdbx_description
1 polymer ?
#
loop_
_entity_poly.entity_id
_entity_poly.type
_entity_poly.pdbx_seq_one_letter_code
_entity_poly.pdbx_strand_id
1 'polypeptide(L)'
;MTLMGLEQAQRMAIRVTSAGARRSFEDIVGRSASLTEALDMARRAARVNANILITGESGTGKEVLAQAIHTSSPRGNEPFIGINCAALP
;
A
#
# COMPACT_ATOMS: atom_id res chain seq x y z
N MET A 1 -27.54 -31.89 -0.26
CA MET A 1 -28.09 -30.52 -0.34
C MET A 1 -28.38 -30.11 1.11
N THR A 2 -27.62 -29.29 1.83
CA THR A 2 -26.52 -28.36 1.56
C THR A 2 -25.87 -28.08 2.91
N LEU A 3 -24.72 -28.69 3.21
CA LEU A 3 -23.86 -28.35 4.36
C LEU A 3 -22.47 -27.86 3.93
N MET A 4 -22.18 -27.81 2.63
CA MET A 4 -20.94 -27.24 2.07
C MET A 4 -20.99 -25.70 1.89
N GLY A 5 -21.97 -25.01 2.48
CA GLY A 5 -22.18 -23.57 2.26
C GLY A 5 -21.59 -22.66 3.34
N LEU A 6 -21.36 -23.15 4.56
CA LEU A 6 -21.04 -22.29 5.70
C LEU A 6 -19.57 -22.37 6.15
N GLU A 7 -18.84 -23.43 5.85
CA GLU A 7 -17.39 -23.50 6.14
C GLU A 7 -16.52 -22.69 5.16
N GLN A 8 -17.04 -22.32 3.99
CA GLN A 8 -16.28 -21.51 3.03
C GLN A 8 -16.26 -20.01 3.35
N ALA A 9 -17.22 -19.51 4.14
CA ALA A 9 -17.26 -18.09 4.52
C ALA A 9 -16.16 -17.70 5.53
N GLN A 10 -15.53 -18.66 6.21
CA GLN A 10 -14.40 -18.42 7.13
C GLN A 10 -13.03 -18.37 6.43
N ARG A 11 -12.94 -18.64 5.12
CA ARG A 11 -11.65 -18.72 4.40
C ARG A 11 -11.15 -17.43 3.78
N MET A 12 -11.89 -16.32 3.88
CA MET A 12 -11.32 -15.00 3.62
C MET A 12 -10.48 -14.55 4.82
N ALA A 13 -9.40 -15.27 5.09
CA ALA A 13 -8.27 -14.67 5.77
C ALA A 13 -7.68 -13.66 4.77
N ILE A 14 -8.30 -12.47 4.68
CA ILE A 14 -7.64 -11.30 4.11
C ILE A 14 -6.28 -11.30 4.79
N ARG A 15 -5.22 -11.42 3.99
CA ARG A 15 -3.86 -11.39 4.51
C ARG A 15 -3.62 -9.95 4.96
N VAL A 16 -4.17 -9.61 6.12
CA VAL A 16 -3.98 -8.34 6.80
C VAL A 16 -2.53 -8.40 7.25
N THR A 17 -1.66 -7.81 6.46
CA THR A 17 -0.28 -7.54 6.88
C THR A 17 -0.35 -6.39 7.88
N SER A 18 -0.77 -6.71 9.11
CA SER A 18 -0.66 -5.80 10.24
C SER A 18 0.83 -5.67 10.59
N ALA A 19 1.30 -4.43 10.65
CA ALA A 19 2.68 -4.06 10.99
C ALA A 19 3.75 -4.47 9.95
N GLY A 20 3.60 -4.00 8.71
CA GLY A 20 4.79 -3.70 7.90
C GLY A 20 5.52 -2.49 8.53
N ALA A 21 6.84 -2.55 8.67
CA ALA A 21 7.66 -1.45 9.19
C ALA A 21 7.21 -0.10 8.58
N ARG A 22 7.10 0.96 9.40
CA ARG A 22 6.79 2.31 8.90
C ARG A 22 7.89 2.73 7.94
N ARG A 23 7.64 2.59 6.64
CA ARG A 23 8.58 3.03 5.60
C ARG A 23 8.35 4.50 5.32
N SER A 24 9.44 5.25 5.22
CA SER A 24 9.42 6.65 4.79
C SER A 24 10.04 6.79 3.40
N PHE A 25 10.04 8.01 2.86
CA PHE A 25 10.67 8.27 1.57
C PHE A 25 12.19 8.05 1.61
N GLU A 26 12.81 8.16 2.79
CA GLU A 26 14.24 7.96 3.01
C GLU A 26 14.66 6.48 2.88
N ASP A 27 13.71 5.54 3.04
CA ASP A 27 13.97 4.11 2.84
C ASP A 27 13.99 3.71 1.36
N ILE A 28 13.57 4.59 0.45
CA ILE A 28 13.54 4.34 -0.99
C ILE A 28 14.86 4.79 -1.62
N VAL A 29 15.71 3.81 -1.94
CA VAL A 29 17.04 4.07 -2.53
C VAL A 29 16.99 3.98 -4.06
N GLY A 30 17.43 5.04 -4.72
CA GLY A 30 17.63 5.08 -6.17
C GLY A 30 17.99 6.50 -6.64
N ARG A 31 18.48 6.62 -7.88
CA ARG A 31 18.99 7.89 -8.43
C ARG A 31 18.52 8.21 -9.84
N SER A 32 17.59 7.43 -10.39
CA SER A 32 17.05 7.72 -11.73
C SER A 32 16.15 8.95 -11.69
N ALA A 33 16.16 9.75 -12.75
CA ALA A 33 15.29 10.92 -12.87
C ALA A 33 13.81 10.56 -12.71
N SER A 34 13.38 9.45 -13.32
CA SER A 34 12.00 8.95 -13.21
C SER A 34 11.59 8.60 -11.78
N LEU A 35 12.50 8.04 -10.98
CA LEU A 35 12.21 7.77 -9.57
C LEU A 35 12.11 9.07 -8.78
N THR A 36 13.04 10.01 -9.00
CA THR A 36 13.01 11.32 -8.35
C THR A 36 11.70 12.06 -8.63
N GLU A 37 11.24 12.08 -9.88
CA GLU A 37 9.96 12.68 -10.27
C GLU A 37 8.76 12.00 -9.58
N ALA A 38 8.76 10.67 -9.53
CA ALA A 38 7.70 9.90 -8.84
C ALA A 38 7.68 10.19 -7.33
N LEU A 39 8.86 10.28 -6.69
CA LEU A 39 8.98 10.60 -5.27
C LEU A 39 8.53 12.03 -4.97
N ASP A 40 8.85 13.00 -5.83
CA ASP A 40 8.38 14.38 -5.69
C ASP A 40 6.86 14.49 -5.82
N MET A 41 6.27 13.77 -6.78
CA MET A 41 4.82 13.69 -6.91
C MET A 41 4.17 13.05 -5.68
N ALA A 42 4.73 11.95 -5.20
CA ALA A 42 4.26 11.25 -4.01
C ALA A 42 4.34 12.12 -2.74
N ARG A 43 5.41 12.90 -2.56
CA ARG A 43 5.57 13.86 -1.45
C ARG A 43 4.50 14.94 -1.46
N ARG A 44 4.11 15.44 -2.64
CA ARG A 44 3.00 16.40 -2.80
C ARG A 44 1.66 15.74 -2.48
N ALA A 45 1.44 14.52 -2.97
CA ALA A 45 0.23 13.75 -2.73
C ALA A 45 0.03 13.42 -1.24
N ALA A 46 1.10 13.13 -0.51
CA ALA A 46 1.05 12.84 0.93
C ALA A 46 0.46 14.01 1.77
N ARG A 47 0.58 15.26 1.29
CA ARG A 47 0.11 16.45 2.03
C ARG A 47 -1.37 16.73 1.87
N VAL A 48 -2.06 16.08 0.93
CA VAL A 48 -3.47 16.36 0.63
C VAL A 48 -4.37 15.22 1.09
N ASN A 49 -5.60 15.57 1.50
CA ASN A 49 -6.62 14.58 1.82
C ASN A 49 -7.37 14.16 0.55
N ALA A 50 -6.73 13.31 -0.25
CA ALA A 50 -7.28 12.80 -1.51
C ALA A 50 -6.98 11.31 -1.69
N ASN A 51 -7.77 10.65 -2.55
CA ASN A 51 -7.49 9.28 -2.98
C ASN A 51 -6.33 9.28 -3.98
N ILE A 52 -5.42 8.32 -3.84
CA ILE A 52 -4.20 8.22 -4.65
C ILE A 52 -4.21 6.89 -5.40
N LEU A 53 -3.99 6.96 -6.73
CA LEU A 53 -3.78 5.79 -7.58
C LEU A 53 -2.30 5.69 -7.93
N ILE A 54 -1.66 4.57 -7.59
CA ILE A 54 -0.26 4.30 -7.94
C ILE A 54 -0.23 3.29 -9.09
N THR A 55 0.32 3.70 -10.23
CA THR A 55 0.47 2.88 -11.42
C THR A 55 1.93 2.45 -11.63
N GLY A 56 2.14 1.35 -12.35
CA GLY A 56 3.48 0.83 -12.67
C GLY A 56 3.48 -0.68 -12.81
N GLU A 57 4.54 -1.25 -13.39
CA GLU A 57 4.66 -2.69 -13.61
C GLU A 57 4.73 -3.48 -12.30
N SER A 58 4.51 -4.80 -12.38
CA SER A 58 4.72 -5.68 -11.22
C SER A 58 6.16 -5.60 -10.72
N GLY A 59 6.36 -5.61 -9.39
CA GLY A 59 7.70 -5.56 -8.79
C GLY A 59 8.35 -4.17 -8.67
N THR A 60 7.72 -3.09 -9.13
CA THR A 60 8.27 -1.71 -9.07
C THR A 60 8.20 -1.03 -7.70
N GLY A 61 7.80 -1.75 -6.64
CA GLY A 61 7.78 -1.21 -5.28
C GLY A 61 6.59 -0.29 -4.95
N LYS A 62 5.48 -0.39 -5.68
CA LYS A 62 4.25 0.42 -5.43
C LYS A 62 3.75 0.35 -3.98
N GLU A 63 3.83 -0.81 -3.34
CA GLU A 63 3.46 -0.99 -1.93
C GLU A 63 4.36 -0.20 -0.98
N VAL A 64 5.66 -0.14 -1.29
CA VAL A 64 6.65 0.65 -0.52
C VAL A 64 6.33 2.13 -0.65
N LEU A 65 6.02 2.59 -1.87
CA LEU A 65 5.65 3.97 -2.13
C LEU A 65 4.34 4.36 -1.42
N ALA A 66 3.34 3.47 -1.42
CA ALA A 66 2.08 3.68 -0.69
C ALA A 66 2.31 3.86 0.82
N GLN A 67 3.18 3.03 1.41
CA GLN A 67 3.56 3.15 2.82
C GLN A 67 4.30 4.46 3.10
N ALA A 68 5.23 4.87 2.24
CA ALA A 68 5.96 6.13 2.38
C ALA A 68 5.03 7.36 2.30
N ILE A 69 4.06 7.33 1.39
CA ILE A 69 3.01 8.36 1.28
C ILE A 69 2.19 8.42 2.57
N HIS A 70 1.73 7.28 3.08
CA HIS A 70 0.97 7.22 4.34
C HIS A 70 1.76 7.80 5.51
N THR A 71 2.98 7.29 5.74
CA THR A 71 3.89 7.72 6.82
C THR A 71 4.15 9.23 6.78
N SER A 72 4.23 9.82 5.59
CA SER A 72 4.52 11.26 5.41
C SER A 72 3.29 12.15 5.36
N SER A 73 2.09 11.58 5.54
CA SER A 73 0.83 12.31 5.50
C SER A 73 0.39 12.79 6.90
N PRO A 74 -0.61 13.68 7.01
CA PRO A 74 -1.24 14.00 8.30
C PRO A 74 -1.80 12.78 9.05
N ARG A 75 -2.01 11.65 8.35
CA ARG A 75 -2.50 10.38 8.89
C ARG A 75 -1.36 9.38 9.16
N GLY A 76 -0.09 9.76 9.08
CA GLY A 76 1.04 8.82 9.20
C GLY A 76 1.16 8.10 10.54
N ASN A 77 0.52 8.63 11.59
CA ASN A 77 0.43 7.96 12.89
C ASN A 77 -0.70 6.93 12.98
N GLU A 78 -1.67 6.98 12.06
CA GLU A 78 -2.79 6.05 12.00
C GLU A 78 -2.37 4.69 11.42
N PRO A 79 -3.14 3.61 11.67
CA PRO A 79 -2.87 2.31 11.10
C PRO A 79 -2.86 2.33 9.56
N PHE A 80 -1.86 1.69 8.96
CA PHE A 80 -1.83 1.41 7.52
C PHE A 80 -2.28 -0.03 7.28
N ILE A 81 -3.32 -0.22 6.46
CA ILE A 81 -3.85 -1.54 6.12
C ILE A 81 -3.64 -1.77 4.62
N GLY A 82 -2.71 -2.65 4.28
CA GLY A 82 -2.52 -3.13 2.91
C GLY A 82 -3.49 -4.27 2.59
N ILE A 83 -4.17 -4.19 1.46
CA ILE A 83 -5.01 -5.27 0.93
C ILE A 83 -4.47 -5.64 -0.45
N ASN A 84 -4.07 -6.90 -0.62
CA ASN A 84 -3.72 -7.43 -1.93
C ASN A 84 -4.97 -8.00 -2.61
N CYS A 85 -5.51 -7.28 -3.59
CA CYS A 85 -6.71 -7.70 -4.31
C CYS A 85 -6.53 -9.02 -5.07
N ALA A 86 -5.32 -9.37 -5.51
CA ALA A 86 -5.06 -10.65 -6.18
C ALA A 86 -5.19 -11.87 -5.24
N ALA A 87 -5.23 -11.64 -3.93
CA ALA A 87 -5.46 -12.67 -2.93
C ALA A 87 -6.93 -12.76 -2.47
N LEU A 88 -7.82 -11.95 -3.05
CA LEU A 88 -9.25 -12.02 -2.77
C LEU A 88 -9.90 -13.06 -3.71
N PRO A 89 -10.79 -13.94 -3.19
CA PRO A 89 -11.49 -14.95 -3.98
C PRO A 89 -12.54 -14.37 -4.94
#